data_AF-A0A5C9EN78-F1
#
_entry.id   AF-A0A5C9EN78-F1
#
_cell.length_a   1.000
_cell.length_b   1.000
_cell.length_c   1.000
_cell.angle_alpha   90.00
_cell.angle_beta   90.00
_cell.angle_gamma   90.00
#
_symmetry.space_group_name_H-M   'P 1'
#
loop_
_entity.id
_entity.type
_entity.pdbx_description
1 polymer ?
#
loop_
_entity_poly.entity_id
_entity_poly.type
_entity_poly.pdbx_seq_one_letter_code
_entity_poly.pdbx_strand_id
1 'polypeptide(L)'
;MAWNFILISVSIVFIANAFGQLYYALQLRKKFSEEHNFNNSVGTFILWFVAGVLYPYYFWPYTEPQTFFEGLSVFFICIFTPVLISVILLYQYLFVIKKTPKIKEQRTINLFLSRFDNKNERHKPKSVFHTLKIDIYRKGLHLFPAIVIIFLWIFAVYVWDDLWEADQFWGISGEQFGRFLIITAGYSGILIFGALDYVRLSYIFPKKNLFHFLPNNVLDLLTKSMKRQEIFEFTKPATLVLAFTPIFFFPFGIFASAALIATIGDGAASIMGLKFGKIRYPKTSNKTIIGYVSGAIVSFLVSFISLYIFQPIISITEILILSAVGGIAFLLVDLSNLNIDDNILNPIVCGLVMGFGYYLFF
;
A
#
# COMPACT_ATOMS: atom_id res chain seq x y z
N MET A 1 -20.06 -8.43 -26.38
CA MET A 1 -19.47 -7.95 -25.12
C MET A 1 -20.02 -8.83 -23.99
N ALA A 2 -19.54 -10.06 -23.90
CA ALA A 2 -19.88 -10.91 -22.75
C ALA A 2 -19.05 -10.35 -21.60
N TRP A 3 -19.70 -9.71 -20.62
CA TRP A 3 -19.03 -9.39 -19.37
C TRP A 3 -18.47 -10.70 -18.83
N ASN A 4 -17.15 -10.77 -18.64
CA ASN A 4 -16.53 -11.97 -18.14
C ASN A 4 -16.95 -12.11 -16.67
N PHE A 5 -18.07 -12.81 -16.44
CA PHE A 5 -18.73 -12.95 -15.13
C PHE A 5 -17.74 -13.41 -14.05
N ILE A 6 -16.67 -14.09 -14.46
CA ILE A 6 -15.56 -14.51 -13.61
C ILE A 6 -14.93 -13.31 -12.87
N LEU A 7 -14.69 -12.18 -13.54
CA LEU A 7 -14.06 -10.97 -12.97
C LEU A 7 -14.92 -10.32 -11.88
N ILE A 8 -16.26 -10.45 -11.98
CA ILE A 8 -17.20 -9.88 -10.99
C ILE A 8 -16.97 -10.48 -9.60
N SER A 9 -16.44 -11.70 -9.51
CA SER A 9 -16.13 -12.37 -8.24
C SER A 9 -15.17 -11.55 -7.38
N VAL A 10 -14.13 -10.97 -8.00
CA VAL A 10 -13.17 -10.12 -7.29
C VAL A 10 -13.82 -8.82 -6.84
N SER A 11 -14.64 -8.20 -7.71
CA SER A 11 -15.42 -7.01 -7.35
C SER A 11 -16.30 -7.24 -6.13
N ILE A 12 -17.02 -8.36 -6.08
CA ILE A 12 -17.87 -8.74 -4.94
C ILE A 12 -17.03 -8.88 -3.67
N VAL A 13 -15.91 -9.59 -3.73
CA VAL A 13 -15.01 -9.77 -2.58
C VAL A 13 -14.52 -8.43 -2.05
N PHE A 14 -14.07 -7.52 -2.91
CA PHE A 14 -13.51 -6.24 -2.51
C PHE A 14 -14.58 -5.27 -1.99
N ILE A 15 -15.76 -5.23 -2.61
CA ILE A 15 -16.89 -4.41 -2.12
C ILE A 15 -17.38 -4.93 -0.77
N ALA A 16 -17.50 -6.26 -0.60
CA ALA A 16 -17.86 -6.85 0.68
C ALA A 16 -16.82 -6.52 1.78
N ASN A 17 -15.54 -6.59 1.44
CA ASN A 17 -14.46 -6.16 2.35
C ASN A 17 -14.56 -4.67 2.66
N ALA A 18 -14.89 -3.80 1.70
CA ALA A 18 -15.10 -2.37 1.94
C ALA A 18 -16.12 -2.15 3.06
N PHE A 19 -17.30 -2.76 2.96
CA PHE A 19 -18.32 -2.65 4.01
C PHE A 19 -17.88 -3.28 5.34
N GLY A 20 -17.11 -4.36 5.31
CA GLY A 20 -16.49 -4.93 6.50
C GLY A 20 -15.51 -3.97 7.18
N GLN A 21 -14.68 -3.27 6.41
CA GLN A 21 -13.76 -2.24 6.94
C GLN A 21 -14.51 -1.03 7.49
N LEU A 22 -15.57 -0.58 6.82
CA LEU A 22 -16.43 0.50 7.33
C LEU A 22 -17.08 0.12 8.66
N TYR A 23 -17.55 -1.12 8.80
CA TYR A 23 -18.07 -1.63 10.07
C TYR A 23 -17.02 -1.58 11.18
N TYR A 24 -15.79 -2.06 10.92
CA TYR A 24 -14.69 -1.97 11.88
C TYR A 24 -14.34 -0.51 12.23
N ALA A 25 -14.32 0.39 11.25
CA ALA A 25 -14.06 1.82 11.44
C ALA A 25 -15.07 2.46 12.41
N LEU A 26 -16.36 2.17 12.23
CA LEU A 26 -17.41 2.68 13.11
C LEU A 26 -17.26 2.16 14.54
N GLN A 27 -16.88 0.90 14.71
CA GLN A 27 -16.66 0.30 16.03
C GLN A 27 -15.39 0.84 16.71
N LEU A 28 -14.32 1.05 15.94
CA LEU A 28 -13.10 1.70 16.42
C LEU A 28 -13.38 3.12 16.88
N ARG A 29 -14.08 3.93 16.07
CA ARG A 29 -14.48 5.29 16.44
C ARG A 29 -15.29 5.33 17.74
N LYS A 30 -16.20 4.36 17.95
CA LYS A 30 -17.00 4.29 19.17
C LYS A 30 -16.15 3.96 20.40
N LYS A 31 -15.13 3.11 20.26
CA LYS A 31 -14.33 2.59 21.37
C LYS A 31 -13.09 3.44 21.69
N PHE A 32 -12.51 4.07 20.68
CA PHE A 32 -11.26 4.84 20.74
C PHE A 32 -11.43 6.17 20.01
N SER A 33 -12.38 6.99 20.46
CA SER A 33 -12.75 8.23 19.77
C SER A 33 -11.64 9.27 19.72
N GLU A 34 -10.71 9.23 20.67
CA GLU A 34 -9.58 10.16 20.76
C GLU A 34 -8.38 9.70 19.95
N GLU A 35 -8.11 8.38 19.88
CA GLU A 35 -6.94 7.85 19.18
C GLU A 35 -7.22 7.48 17.72
N HIS A 36 -8.48 7.19 17.36
CA HIS A 36 -8.83 6.70 16.02
C HIS A 36 -9.05 7.84 15.02
N ASN A 37 -8.20 7.90 13.99
CA ASN A 37 -8.47 8.76 12.84
C ASN A 37 -9.57 8.14 11.93
N PHE A 38 -10.80 8.60 12.12
CA PHE A 38 -11.94 8.13 11.33
C PHE A 38 -11.84 8.49 9.85
N ASN A 39 -11.24 9.62 9.49
CA ASN A 39 -11.12 10.07 8.10
C ASN A 39 -10.24 9.09 7.29
N ASN A 40 -9.13 8.62 7.86
CA ASN A 40 -8.29 7.59 7.26
C ASN A 40 -9.06 6.30 6.98
N SER A 41 -9.96 5.93 7.90
CA SER A 41 -10.78 4.73 7.77
C SER A 41 -11.87 4.86 6.71
N VAL A 42 -12.49 6.04 6.60
CA VAL A 42 -13.40 6.36 5.49
C VAL A 42 -12.65 6.33 4.15
N GLY A 43 -11.46 6.93 4.09
CA GLY A 43 -10.60 6.85 2.91
C GLY A 43 -10.28 5.40 2.52
N THR A 44 -9.92 4.57 3.49
CA THR A 44 -9.65 3.14 3.26
C THR A 44 -10.90 2.41 2.73
N PHE A 45 -12.09 2.66 3.30
CA PHE A 45 -13.35 2.13 2.78
C PHE A 45 -13.58 2.51 1.31
N ILE A 46 -13.43 3.79 0.97
CA ILE A 46 -13.61 4.28 -0.41
C ILE A 46 -12.62 3.57 -1.34
N LEU A 47 -11.36 3.42 -0.95
CA LEU A 47 -10.38 2.77 -1.81
C LEU A 47 -10.66 1.28 -2.03
N TRP A 48 -11.11 0.54 -1.01
CA TRP A 48 -11.57 -0.84 -1.20
C TRP A 48 -12.74 -0.93 -2.17
N PHE A 49 -13.70 -0.01 -2.05
CA PHE A 49 -14.85 0.05 -2.95
C PHE A 49 -14.42 0.35 -4.40
N VAL A 50 -13.57 1.37 -4.58
CA VAL A 50 -13.00 1.75 -5.88
C VAL A 50 -12.21 0.59 -6.49
N ALA A 51 -11.41 -0.13 -5.71
CA ALA A 51 -10.70 -1.33 -6.17
C ALA A 51 -11.64 -2.44 -6.62
N GLY A 52 -12.76 -2.66 -5.93
CA GLY A 52 -13.79 -3.60 -6.39
C GLY A 52 -14.43 -3.17 -7.72
N VAL A 53 -14.78 -1.89 -7.85
CA VAL A 53 -15.41 -1.35 -9.07
C VAL A 53 -14.47 -1.36 -10.28
N LEU A 54 -13.19 -1.01 -10.08
CA LEU A 54 -12.23 -0.87 -11.16
C LEU A 54 -11.65 -2.19 -11.66
N TYR A 55 -11.69 -3.26 -10.86
CA TYR A 55 -11.03 -4.53 -11.20
C TYR A 55 -11.39 -5.09 -12.60
N PRO A 56 -12.67 -5.15 -13.02
CA PRO A 56 -13.01 -5.69 -14.34
C PRO A 56 -12.43 -4.89 -15.51
N TYR A 57 -12.10 -3.62 -15.30
CA TYR A 57 -11.61 -2.73 -16.35
C TYR A 57 -10.11 -2.87 -16.61
N TYR A 58 -9.36 -3.54 -15.72
CA TYR A 58 -7.92 -3.69 -15.92
C TYR A 58 -7.52 -4.60 -17.07
N PHE A 59 -8.39 -5.53 -17.44
CA PHE A 59 -8.18 -6.48 -18.52
C PHE A 59 -8.90 -6.05 -19.82
N TRP A 60 -9.28 -4.76 -19.92
CA TRP A 60 -9.90 -4.21 -21.11
C TRP A 60 -8.84 -3.64 -22.08
N PRO A 61 -8.96 -3.84 -23.41
CA PRO A 61 -9.98 -4.61 -24.13
C PRO A 61 -9.70 -6.11 -24.12
N TYR A 62 -10.77 -6.91 -24.13
CA TYR A 62 -10.70 -8.37 -24.04
C TYR A 62 -10.13 -9.00 -25.32
N THR A 63 -9.15 -9.89 -25.15
CA THR A 63 -8.65 -10.80 -26.19
C THR A 63 -8.71 -12.24 -25.69
N GLU A 64 -8.93 -13.21 -26.57
CA GLU A 64 -9.07 -14.62 -26.13
C GLU A 64 -7.90 -15.15 -25.29
N PRO A 65 -6.62 -14.88 -25.64
CA PRO A 65 -5.49 -15.35 -24.83
C PRO A 65 -5.47 -14.79 -23.40
N GLN A 66 -6.00 -13.58 -23.18
CA GLN A 66 -6.03 -12.95 -21.86
C GLN A 66 -7.00 -13.63 -20.89
N THR A 67 -8.04 -14.30 -21.40
CA THR A 67 -9.06 -15.00 -20.59
C THR A 67 -8.45 -15.98 -19.59
N PHE A 68 -7.40 -16.69 -20.01
CA PHE A 68 -6.71 -17.65 -19.15
C PHE A 68 -6.05 -16.95 -17.96
N PHE A 69 -5.33 -15.84 -18.21
CA PHE A 69 -4.66 -15.06 -17.18
C PHE A 69 -5.65 -14.30 -16.28
N GLU A 70 -6.77 -13.84 -16.83
CA GLU A 70 -7.90 -13.31 -16.06
C GLU A 70 -8.44 -14.37 -15.09
N GLY A 71 -8.73 -15.58 -15.58
CA GLY A 71 -9.19 -16.70 -14.77
C GLY A 71 -8.18 -17.08 -13.68
N LEU A 72 -6.88 -17.07 -14.02
CA LEU A 72 -5.80 -17.32 -13.09
C LEU A 72 -5.71 -16.23 -12.02
N SER A 73 -5.89 -14.96 -12.39
CA SER A 73 -5.93 -13.82 -11.46
C SER A 73 -7.06 -13.99 -10.45
N VAL A 74 -8.28 -14.29 -10.93
CA VAL A 74 -9.44 -14.55 -10.08
C VAL A 74 -9.21 -15.77 -9.18
N PHE A 75 -8.61 -16.85 -9.69
CA PHE A 75 -8.25 -18.01 -8.88
C PHE A 75 -7.31 -17.62 -7.72
N PHE A 76 -6.25 -16.86 -8.01
CA PHE A 76 -5.30 -16.46 -6.97
C PHE A 76 -5.92 -15.54 -5.92
N ILE A 77 -6.73 -14.57 -6.35
CA ILE A 77 -7.35 -13.57 -5.48
C ILE A 77 -8.51 -14.16 -4.67
N CYS A 78 -9.45 -14.87 -5.31
CA CYS A 78 -10.68 -15.32 -4.69
C CYS A 78 -10.60 -16.70 -4.04
N ILE A 79 -9.66 -17.57 -4.46
CA ILE A 79 -9.57 -18.95 -3.98
C ILE A 79 -8.26 -19.16 -3.22
N PHE A 80 -7.12 -19.06 -3.91
CA PHE A 80 -5.82 -19.41 -3.33
C PHE A 80 -5.50 -18.56 -2.10
N THR A 81 -5.64 -17.24 -2.19
CA THR A 81 -5.30 -16.32 -1.09
C THR A 81 -6.19 -16.53 0.15
N PRO A 82 -7.53 -16.57 0.05
CA PRO A 82 -8.39 -16.90 1.19
C PRO A 82 -8.13 -18.29 1.79
N VAL A 83 -7.85 -19.30 0.96
CA VAL A 83 -7.48 -20.65 1.44
C VAL A 83 -6.16 -20.59 2.22
N LEU A 84 -5.15 -19.91 1.70
CA LEU A 84 -3.85 -19.73 2.37
C LEU A 84 -4.02 -19.05 3.74
N ILE A 85 -4.77 -17.95 3.79
CA ILE A 85 -5.09 -17.24 5.05
C ILE A 85 -5.80 -18.19 6.02
N SER A 86 -6.80 -18.94 5.54
CA SER A 86 -7.56 -19.89 6.36
C SER A 86 -6.66 -21.01 6.91
N VAL A 87 -5.75 -21.55 6.11
CA VAL A 87 -4.77 -22.55 6.54
C VAL A 87 -3.84 -21.99 7.61
N ILE A 88 -3.34 -20.76 7.46
CA ILE A 88 -2.49 -20.10 8.47
C ILE A 88 -3.24 -19.95 9.80
N LEU A 89 -4.49 -19.47 9.75
CA LEU A 89 -5.31 -19.29 10.97
C LEU A 89 -5.68 -20.62 11.60
N LEU A 90 -6.03 -21.62 10.80
CA LEU A 90 -6.33 -22.98 11.27
C LEU A 90 -5.09 -23.60 11.93
N TYR A 91 -3.90 -23.39 11.36
CA TYR A 91 -2.65 -23.84 11.95
C TYR A 91 -2.41 -23.19 13.31
N GLN A 92 -2.56 -21.85 13.41
CA GLN A 92 -2.43 -21.14 14.68
C GLN A 92 -3.44 -21.65 15.72
N TYR A 93 -4.68 -21.93 15.33
CA TYR A 93 -5.69 -22.47 16.22
C TYR A 93 -5.36 -23.90 16.69
N LEU A 94 -5.17 -24.84 15.76
CA LEU A 94 -5.04 -26.27 16.06
C LEU A 94 -3.68 -26.63 16.69
N PHE A 95 -2.59 -26.05 16.20
CA PHE A 95 -1.24 -26.48 16.57
C PHE A 95 -0.55 -25.57 17.57
N VAL A 96 -0.93 -24.28 17.67
CA VAL A 96 -0.29 -23.33 18.60
C VAL A 96 -1.17 -23.09 19.82
N ILE A 97 -2.41 -22.61 19.61
CA ILE A 97 -3.28 -22.18 20.71
C ILE A 97 -3.88 -23.37 21.47
N LYS A 98 -4.41 -24.38 20.76
CA LYS A 98 -5.03 -25.55 21.41
C LYS A 98 -4.02 -26.39 22.19
N LYS A 99 -2.78 -26.52 21.69
CA LYS A 99 -1.71 -27.28 22.35
C LYS A 99 -1.08 -26.53 23.52
N THR A 100 -0.99 -25.20 23.45
CA THR A 100 -0.36 -24.38 24.49
C THR A 100 -1.26 -23.21 24.90
N PRO A 101 -2.28 -23.44 25.75
CA PRO A 101 -3.27 -22.42 26.12
C PRO A 101 -2.66 -21.14 26.72
N LYS A 102 -1.52 -21.26 27.42
CA LYS A 102 -0.76 -20.12 27.98
C LYS A 102 -0.39 -19.07 26.92
N ILE A 103 -0.22 -19.46 25.64
CA ILE A 103 0.08 -18.52 24.55
C ILE A 103 -1.09 -17.55 24.34
N LYS A 104 -2.34 -17.99 24.52
CA LYS A 104 -3.52 -17.14 24.40
C LYS A 104 -3.51 -16.01 25.43
N GLU A 105 -3.10 -16.30 26.66
CA GLU A 105 -2.97 -15.32 27.73
C GLU A 105 -1.83 -14.33 27.47
N GLN A 106 -0.74 -14.79 26.85
CA GLN A 106 0.41 -13.96 26.49
C GLN A 106 0.17 -13.05 25.28
N ARG A 107 -0.72 -13.44 24.37
CA ARG A 107 -1.04 -12.70 23.14
C ARG A 107 -2.35 -11.91 23.31
N THR A 108 -2.32 -10.93 24.20
CA THR A 108 -3.40 -9.96 24.40
C THR A 108 -2.99 -8.58 23.92
N ILE A 109 -3.97 -7.76 23.54
CA ILE A 109 -3.70 -6.37 23.13
C ILE A 109 -3.01 -5.58 24.25
N ASN A 110 -3.39 -5.77 25.51
CA ASN A 110 -2.78 -5.06 26.64
C ASN A 110 -1.30 -5.41 26.81
N LEU A 111 -0.93 -6.68 26.67
CA LEU A 111 0.47 -7.11 26.71
C LEU A 111 1.24 -6.65 25.46
N PHE A 112 0.60 -6.59 24.31
CA PHE A 112 1.20 -6.03 23.10
C PHE A 112 1.49 -4.53 23.29
N LEU A 113 0.52 -3.75 23.78
CA LEU A 113 0.67 -2.33 24.07
C LEU A 113 1.76 -2.09 25.12
N SER A 114 1.77 -2.85 26.22
CA SER A 114 2.80 -2.69 27.24
C SER A 114 4.20 -3.03 26.71
N ARG A 115 4.34 -4.06 25.85
CA ARG A 115 5.62 -4.35 25.17
C ARG A 115 6.01 -3.23 24.20
N PHE A 116 5.06 -2.71 23.45
CA PHE A 116 5.27 -1.62 22.51
C PHE A 116 5.75 -0.35 23.24
N ASP A 117 5.06 0.02 24.31
CA ASP A 117 5.36 1.19 25.13
C ASP A 117 6.69 1.00 25.88
N ASN A 118 6.92 -0.15 26.54
CA ASN A 118 8.21 -0.44 27.19
C ASN A 118 9.39 -0.41 26.21
N LYS A 119 9.20 -0.91 24.99
CA LYS A 119 10.24 -0.85 23.96
C LYS A 119 10.49 0.58 23.55
N ASN A 120 9.46 1.41 23.37
CA ASN A 120 9.64 2.81 23.02
C ASN A 120 10.18 3.65 24.20
N GLU A 121 9.83 3.34 25.45
CA GLU A 121 10.30 4.03 26.66
C GLU A 121 11.75 3.68 27.02
N ARG A 122 12.16 2.40 26.88
CA ARG A 122 13.58 2.03 26.97
C ARG A 122 14.43 2.74 25.91
N HIS A 123 13.78 3.25 24.88
CA HIS A 123 14.37 4.07 23.82
C HIS A 123 13.88 5.53 23.86
N LYS A 124 13.53 6.07 25.05
CA LYS A 124 13.30 7.50 25.24
C LYS A 124 14.37 8.29 24.48
N PRO A 125 13.98 9.28 23.66
CA PRO A 125 14.84 9.87 22.64
C PRO A 125 15.93 10.71 23.31
N LYS A 126 17.02 10.08 23.73
CA LYS A 126 18.25 10.80 24.08
C LYS A 126 19.05 11.17 22.83
N SER A 127 18.75 10.59 21.66
CA SER A 127 19.41 10.95 20.40
C SER A 127 18.50 10.80 19.18
N VAL A 128 18.58 11.79 18.27
CA VAL A 128 17.94 11.83 16.95
C VAL A 128 18.21 10.56 16.13
N PHE A 129 19.36 9.91 16.38
CA PHE A 129 19.82 8.71 15.68
C PHE A 129 18.88 7.50 15.85
N HIS A 130 18.25 7.35 17.02
CA HIS A 130 17.38 6.20 17.27
C HIS A 130 16.03 6.32 16.53
N THR A 131 15.41 7.50 16.59
CA THR A 131 14.19 7.82 15.83
C THR A 131 14.38 7.58 14.34
N LEU A 132 15.56 7.93 13.80
CA LEU A 132 15.91 7.72 12.41
C LEU A 132 16.00 6.24 12.02
N LYS A 133 16.51 5.36 12.89
CA LYS A 133 16.59 3.91 12.61
C LYS A 133 15.20 3.26 12.51
N ILE A 134 14.29 3.62 13.42
CA ILE A 134 12.89 3.14 13.35
C ILE A 134 12.23 3.66 12.07
N ASP A 135 12.44 4.93 11.75
CA ASP A 135 11.84 5.54 10.57
C ASP A 135 12.32 4.88 9.27
N ILE A 136 13.62 4.58 9.17
CA ILE A 136 14.19 3.83 8.04
C ILE A 136 13.56 2.44 7.91
N TYR A 137 13.44 1.68 9.00
CA TYR A 137 12.84 0.35 8.93
C TYR A 137 11.36 0.41 8.49
N ARG A 138 10.62 1.38 9.04
CA ARG A 138 9.23 1.63 8.63
C ARG A 138 9.14 1.99 7.16
N LYS A 139 9.92 2.96 6.67
CA LYS A 139 9.90 3.39 5.27
C LYS A 139 10.40 2.31 4.32
N GLY A 140 11.35 1.46 4.75
CA GLY A 140 11.79 0.29 4.00
C GLY A 140 10.65 -0.70 3.71
N LEU A 141 9.73 -0.93 4.66
CA LEU A 141 8.55 -1.75 4.41
C LEU A 141 7.54 -1.09 3.45
N HIS A 142 7.45 0.23 3.44
CA HIS A 142 6.62 0.96 2.47
C HIS A 142 7.22 0.94 1.06
N LEU A 143 8.54 0.78 0.93
CA LEU A 143 9.22 0.65 -0.36
C LEU A 143 8.95 -0.71 -1.03
N PHE A 144 8.61 -1.74 -0.27
CA PHE A 144 8.42 -3.10 -0.77
C PHE A 144 7.40 -3.20 -1.91
N PRO A 145 6.18 -2.64 -1.82
CA PRO A 145 5.24 -2.61 -2.95
C PRO A 145 5.82 -2.01 -4.23
N ALA A 146 6.51 -0.87 -4.16
CA ALA A 146 7.08 -0.22 -5.34
C ALA A 146 8.18 -1.07 -5.99
N ILE A 147 9.04 -1.71 -5.18
CA ILE A 147 10.06 -2.64 -5.67
C ILE A 147 9.42 -3.83 -6.39
N VAL A 148 8.39 -4.44 -5.79
CA VAL A 148 7.68 -5.59 -6.39
C VAL A 148 7.03 -5.18 -7.72
N ILE A 149 6.36 -4.02 -7.77
CA ILE A 149 5.75 -3.50 -9.00
C ILE A 149 6.79 -3.37 -10.12
N ILE A 150 7.90 -2.69 -9.85
CA ILE A 150 8.96 -2.45 -10.85
C ILE A 150 9.62 -3.76 -11.27
N PHE A 151 9.89 -4.64 -10.31
CA PHE A 151 10.48 -5.95 -10.59
C PHE A 151 9.58 -6.81 -11.48
N LEU A 152 8.27 -6.88 -11.17
CA LEU A 152 7.31 -7.64 -11.97
C LEU A 152 7.17 -7.08 -13.39
N TRP A 153 7.21 -5.75 -13.54
CA TRP A 153 7.19 -5.11 -14.85
C TRP A 153 8.46 -5.42 -15.67
N ILE A 154 9.63 -5.23 -15.07
CA ILE A 154 10.92 -5.52 -15.73
C ILE A 154 10.98 -7.00 -16.15
N PHE A 155 10.55 -7.91 -15.26
CA PHE A 155 10.46 -9.32 -15.60
C PHE A 155 9.51 -9.56 -16.78
N ALA A 156 8.32 -8.97 -16.76
CA ALA A 156 7.33 -9.20 -17.80
C ALA A 156 7.73 -8.60 -19.17
N VAL A 157 8.33 -7.42 -19.21
CA VAL A 157 8.72 -6.81 -20.49
C VAL A 157 10.03 -7.40 -21.00
N TYR A 158 11.08 -7.43 -20.18
CA TYR A 158 12.42 -7.78 -20.69
C TYR A 158 12.77 -9.26 -20.60
N VAL A 159 12.12 -10.03 -19.73
CA VAL A 159 12.39 -11.47 -19.62
C VAL A 159 11.35 -12.26 -20.38
N TRP A 160 10.07 -11.94 -20.20
CA TRP A 160 8.98 -12.69 -20.84
C TRP A 160 8.85 -12.39 -22.34
N ASP A 161 8.84 -11.12 -22.77
CA ASP A 161 8.82 -10.80 -24.21
C ASP A 161 10.20 -11.02 -24.84
N ASP A 162 11.22 -10.29 -24.39
CA ASP A 162 12.47 -10.24 -25.16
C ASP A 162 13.31 -11.52 -25.03
N LEU A 163 13.53 -12.03 -23.81
CA LEU A 163 14.47 -13.14 -23.60
C LEU A 163 13.84 -14.51 -23.89
N TRP A 164 12.55 -14.67 -23.55
CA TRP A 164 11.86 -15.95 -23.68
C TRP A 164 10.97 -16.04 -24.92
N GLU A 165 10.65 -14.92 -25.58
CA GLU A 165 9.69 -14.85 -26.69
C GLU A 165 8.36 -15.53 -26.32
N ALA A 166 7.98 -15.42 -25.04
CA ALA A 166 6.83 -16.10 -24.48
C ALA A 166 5.51 -15.53 -25.02
N ASP A 167 5.52 -14.29 -25.50
CA ASP A 167 4.43 -13.65 -26.22
C ASP A 167 4.03 -14.43 -27.48
N GLN A 168 4.99 -15.01 -28.21
CA GLN A 168 4.70 -15.83 -29.40
C GLN A 168 3.93 -17.11 -29.07
N PHE A 169 4.16 -17.68 -27.88
CA PHE A 169 3.49 -18.91 -27.44
C PHE A 169 2.16 -18.63 -26.76
N TRP A 170 2.13 -17.64 -25.85
CA TRP A 170 0.95 -17.35 -25.03
C TRP A 170 0.00 -16.34 -25.67
N GLY A 171 0.42 -15.63 -26.73
CA GLY A 171 -0.40 -14.64 -27.43
C GLY A 171 -0.71 -13.39 -26.61
N ILE A 172 0.06 -13.12 -25.54
CA ILE A 172 -0.04 -11.91 -24.73
C ILE A 172 1.31 -11.22 -24.66
N SER A 173 1.33 -9.90 -24.78
CA SER A 173 2.56 -9.14 -24.60
C SER A 173 2.95 -9.08 -23.12
N GLY A 174 4.20 -8.73 -22.88
CA GLY A 174 4.83 -8.58 -21.58
C GLY A 174 4.26 -7.41 -20.82
N GLU A 175 3.77 -6.37 -21.50
CA GLU A 175 2.96 -5.35 -20.85
C GLU A 175 1.65 -5.92 -20.29
N GLN A 176 0.95 -6.76 -21.05
CA GLN A 176 -0.29 -7.39 -20.62
C GLN A 176 -0.03 -8.40 -19.49
N PHE A 177 1.03 -9.20 -19.62
CA PHE A 177 1.47 -10.13 -18.59
C PHE A 177 1.92 -9.41 -17.32
N GLY A 178 2.65 -8.30 -17.45
CA GLY A 178 3.08 -7.45 -16.35
C GLY A 178 1.89 -6.85 -15.61
N ARG A 179 0.87 -6.38 -16.34
CA ARG A 179 -0.40 -5.96 -15.74
C ARG A 179 -1.05 -7.08 -14.94
N PHE A 180 -1.20 -8.26 -15.54
CA PHE A 180 -1.72 -9.45 -14.86
C PHE A 180 -0.96 -9.74 -13.56
N LEU A 181 0.37 -9.76 -13.58
CA LEU A 181 1.20 -10.04 -12.41
C LEU A 181 1.01 -8.99 -11.32
N ILE A 182 1.09 -7.70 -11.67
CA ILE A 182 0.99 -6.59 -10.71
C ILE A 182 -0.39 -6.54 -10.07
N ILE A 183 -1.46 -6.67 -10.85
CA ILE A 183 -2.84 -6.67 -10.33
C ILE A 183 -3.05 -7.87 -9.42
N THR A 184 -2.66 -9.07 -9.86
CA THR A 184 -2.86 -10.31 -9.10
C THR A 184 -2.10 -10.27 -7.78
N ALA A 185 -0.82 -9.87 -7.80
CA ALA A 185 -0.01 -9.73 -6.60
C ALA A 185 -0.53 -8.61 -5.68
N GLY A 186 -0.90 -7.46 -6.24
CA GLY A 186 -1.43 -6.31 -5.51
C GLY A 186 -2.73 -6.64 -4.79
N TYR A 187 -3.73 -7.17 -5.49
CA TYR A 187 -5.03 -7.54 -4.91
C TYR A 187 -4.90 -8.67 -3.89
N SER A 188 -4.07 -9.68 -4.16
CA SER A 188 -3.79 -10.75 -3.18
C SER A 188 -3.10 -10.19 -1.93
N GLY A 189 -2.12 -9.29 -2.10
CA GLY A 189 -1.45 -8.60 -1.00
C GLY A 189 -2.41 -7.77 -0.15
N ILE A 190 -3.31 -7.02 -0.79
CA ILE A 190 -4.37 -6.26 -0.12
C ILE A 190 -5.25 -7.17 0.75
N LEU A 191 -5.66 -8.35 0.24
CA LEU A 191 -6.43 -9.32 1.02
C LEU A 191 -5.66 -9.89 2.21
N ILE A 192 -4.37 -10.18 2.05
CA ILE A 192 -3.51 -10.67 3.16
C ILE A 192 -3.42 -9.61 4.26
N PHE A 193 -3.15 -8.36 3.93
CA PHE A 193 -3.10 -7.28 4.92
C PHE A 193 -4.48 -6.94 5.49
N GLY A 194 -5.55 -7.05 4.69
CA GLY A 194 -6.93 -6.91 5.17
C GLY A 194 -7.30 -7.99 6.19
N ALA A 195 -6.90 -9.24 5.97
CA ALA A 195 -7.08 -10.31 6.94
C ALA A 195 -6.24 -10.09 8.20
N LEU A 196 -4.99 -9.64 8.06
CA LEU A 196 -4.16 -9.22 9.18
C LEU A 196 -4.88 -8.13 10.01
N ASP A 197 -5.50 -7.16 9.35
CA ASP A 197 -6.28 -6.11 10.00
C ASP A 197 -7.50 -6.64 10.73
N TYR A 198 -8.27 -7.56 10.15
CA TYR A 198 -9.41 -8.17 10.84
C TYR A 198 -9.00 -8.95 12.09
N VAL A 199 -7.92 -9.73 12.02
CA VAL A 199 -7.40 -10.50 13.16
C VAL A 199 -6.84 -9.55 14.21
N ARG A 200 -6.01 -8.58 13.80
CA ARG A 200 -5.37 -7.61 14.69
C ARG A 200 -6.37 -6.67 15.35
N LEU A 201 -7.42 -6.24 14.67
CA LEU A 201 -8.40 -5.30 15.23
C LEU A 201 -9.56 -6.03 15.92
N SER A 202 -9.61 -7.36 15.87
CA SER A 202 -10.67 -8.16 16.53
C SER A 202 -10.77 -7.95 18.05
N TYR A 203 -9.76 -7.38 18.71
CA TYR A 203 -9.81 -7.02 20.14
C TYR A 203 -10.90 -5.98 20.46
N ILE A 204 -11.44 -5.28 19.45
CA ILE A 204 -12.59 -4.40 19.64
C ILE A 204 -13.87 -5.17 19.97
N PHE A 205 -13.94 -6.46 19.61
CA PHE A 205 -15.08 -7.35 19.85
C PHE A 205 -14.76 -8.39 20.94
N PRO A 206 -15.17 -8.20 22.21
CA PRO A 206 -14.79 -9.08 23.31
C PRO A 206 -15.16 -10.55 23.09
N LYS A 207 -16.33 -10.81 22.49
CA LYS A 207 -16.84 -12.17 22.22
C LYS A 207 -16.21 -12.85 21.01
N LYS A 208 -15.57 -12.09 20.10
CA LYS A 208 -14.99 -12.59 18.84
C LYS A 208 -13.52 -12.18 18.69
N ASN A 209 -12.80 -12.09 19.80
CA ASN A 209 -11.41 -11.65 19.80
C ASN A 209 -10.48 -12.75 19.27
N LEU A 210 -9.93 -12.52 18.08
CA LEU A 210 -8.98 -13.39 17.37
C LEU A 210 -7.53 -12.90 17.47
N PHE A 211 -7.24 -11.82 18.20
CA PHE A 211 -5.91 -11.21 18.27
C PHE A 211 -4.80 -12.21 18.64
N HIS A 212 -5.14 -13.17 19.50
CA HIS A 212 -4.23 -14.22 19.95
C HIS A 212 -3.77 -15.18 18.84
N PHE A 213 -4.42 -15.17 17.67
CA PHE A 213 -3.98 -15.94 16.51
C PHE A 213 -2.79 -15.30 15.77
N LEU A 214 -2.43 -14.05 16.08
CA LEU A 214 -1.24 -13.44 15.49
C LEU A 214 0.03 -14.16 15.94
N PRO A 215 0.89 -14.64 15.02
CA PRO A 215 2.19 -15.21 15.37
C PRO A 215 3.09 -14.17 16.04
N ASN A 216 4.01 -14.62 16.92
CA ASN A 216 4.96 -13.73 17.60
C ASN A 216 5.82 -12.93 16.60
N ASN A 217 6.27 -13.56 15.52
CA ASN A 217 7.06 -12.90 14.47
C ASN A 217 6.29 -11.73 13.82
N VAL A 218 4.97 -11.89 13.66
CA VAL A 218 4.10 -10.84 13.12
C VAL A 218 3.93 -9.72 14.15
N LEU A 219 3.70 -10.05 15.42
CA LEU A 219 3.63 -9.04 16.50
C LEU A 219 4.93 -8.24 16.63
N ASP A 220 6.08 -8.91 16.51
CA ASP A 220 7.40 -8.27 16.55
C ASP A 220 7.64 -7.38 15.33
N LEU A 221 7.17 -7.80 14.15
CA LEU A 221 7.20 -7.00 12.94
C LEU A 221 6.36 -5.72 13.10
N LEU A 222 5.10 -5.86 13.54
CA LEU A 222 4.19 -4.73 13.79
C LEU A 222 4.78 -3.74 14.80
N THR A 223 5.41 -4.26 15.86
CA THR A 223 6.09 -3.41 16.86
C THR A 223 7.25 -2.60 16.26
N LYS A 224 7.89 -3.07 15.20
CA LYS A 224 9.00 -2.36 14.53
C LYS A 224 8.52 -1.45 13.40
N SER A 225 7.37 -1.76 12.79
CA SER A 225 6.90 -1.09 11.57
C SER A 225 5.84 -0.02 11.82
N MET A 226 5.17 -0.03 12.97
CA MET A 226 4.04 0.86 13.25
C MET A 226 4.34 1.94 14.27
N LYS A 227 3.63 3.07 14.17
CA LYS A 227 3.53 4.09 15.23
C LYS A 227 2.44 3.74 16.25
N ARG A 228 2.51 4.33 17.45
CA ARG A 228 1.56 4.06 18.54
C ARG A 228 0.10 4.31 18.15
N GLN A 229 -0.15 5.42 17.45
CA GLN A 229 -1.48 5.82 16.98
C GLN A 229 -2.03 4.86 15.91
N GLU A 230 -1.15 4.26 15.11
CA GLU A 230 -1.54 3.35 14.02
C GLU A 230 -2.08 2.00 14.53
N ILE A 231 -1.89 1.67 15.81
CA ILE A 231 -2.42 0.43 16.44
C ILE A 231 -3.95 0.41 16.42
N PHE A 232 -4.58 1.60 16.38
CA PHE A 232 -6.03 1.79 16.32
C PHE A 232 -6.51 2.14 14.91
N GLU A 233 -5.66 2.01 13.89
CA GLU A 233 -5.98 2.29 12.49
C GLU A 233 -5.64 1.09 11.60
N PHE A 234 -6.21 1.02 10.40
CA PHE A 234 -5.83 0.02 9.39
C PHE A 234 -4.35 0.12 8.99
N THR A 235 -3.78 -1.00 8.56
CA THR A 235 -2.37 -1.06 8.19
C THR A 235 -2.07 -0.23 6.94
N LYS A 236 -1.08 0.67 7.05
CA LYS A 236 -0.69 1.59 5.97
C LYS A 236 -0.26 0.92 4.66
N PRO A 237 0.45 -0.23 4.67
CA PRO A 237 0.77 -0.94 3.44
C PRO A 237 -0.45 -1.32 2.59
N ALA A 238 -1.55 -1.79 3.19
CA ALA A 238 -2.77 -2.12 2.45
C ALA A 238 -3.37 -0.87 1.81
N THR A 239 -3.49 0.20 2.59
CA THR A 239 -4.02 1.48 2.15
C THR A 239 -3.18 2.09 1.02
N LEU A 240 -1.86 1.98 1.08
CA LEU A 240 -0.94 2.44 0.04
C LEU A 240 -1.17 1.70 -1.29
N VAL A 241 -1.21 0.36 -1.26
CA VAL A 241 -1.46 -0.44 -2.47
C VAL A 241 -2.86 -0.19 -3.02
N LEU A 242 -3.85 -0.01 -2.16
CA LEU A 242 -5.19 0.40 -2.56
C LEU A 242 -5.21 1.77 -3.25
N ALA A 243 -4.40 2.72 -2.79
CA ALA A 243 -4.30 4.06 -3.38
C ALA A 243 -3.66 4.05 -4.79
N PHE A 244 -2.93 3.00 -5.15
CA PHE A 244 -2.39 2.78 -6.49
C PHE A 244 -3.44 2.36 -7.52
N THR A 245 -4.53 1.73 -7.08
CA THR A 245 -5.64 1.22 -7.91
C THR A 245 -6.12 2.21 -8.99
N PRO A 246 -6.57 3.44 -8.68
CA PRO A 246 -7.07 4.36 -9.71
C PRO A 246 -5.98 4.86 -10.66
N ILE A 247 -4.72 4.83 -10.23
CA ILE A 247 -3.57 5.35 -11.00
C ILE A 247 -3.06 4.29 -11.99
N PHE A 248 -3.36 3.02 -11.74
CA PHE A 248 -2.90 1.90 -12.56
C PHE A 248 -3.37 1.98 -14.03
N PHE A 249 -4.38 2.81 -14.33
CA PHE A 249 -4.84 3.06 -15.70
C PHE A 249 -3.94 4.01 -16.51
N PHE A 250 -3.03 4.74 -15.85
CA PHE A 250 -2.07 5.60 -16.54
C PHE A 250 -0.89 4.79 -17.11
N PRO A 251 -0.14 5.34 -18.08
CA PRO A 251 1.09 4.73 -18.58
C PRO A 251 2.02 4.29 -17.45
N PHE A 252 2.69 3.15 -17.63
CA PHE A 252 3.44 2.52 -16.54
C PHE A 252 4.49 3.45 -15.92
N GLY A 253 5.14 4.33 -16.68
CA GLY A 253 6.10 5.27 -16.11
C GLY A 253 5.47 6.28 -15.15
N ILE A 254 4.23 6.73 -15.41
CA ILE A 254 3.50 7.61 -14.49
C ILE A 254 3.09 6.83 -13.24
N PHE A 255 2.58 5.61 -13.43
CA PHE A 255 2.22 4.73 -12.34
C PHE A 255 3.41 4.43 -11.42
N ALA A 256 4.55 4.06 -12.00
CA ALA A 256 5.80 3.82 -11.29
C ALA A 256 6.33 5.10 -10.61
N SER A 257 6.21 6.27 -11.25
CA SER A 257 6.54 7.56 -10.62
C SER A 257 5.70 7.82 -9.38
N ALA A 258 4.38 7.62 -9.45
CA ALA A 258 3.49 7.80 -8.30
C ALA A 258 3.82 6.83 -7.15
N ALA A 259 4.14 5.57 -7.48
CA ALA A 259 4.59 4.59 -6.50
C ALA A 259 5.91 5.00 -5.83
N LEU A 260 6.91 5.43 -6.61
CA LEU A 260 8.21 5.85 -6.09
C LEU A 260 8.14 7.17 -5.31
N ILE A 261 7.28 8.12 -5.70
CA ILE A 261 7.00 9.33 -4.92
C ILE A 261 6.45 8.96 -3.54
N ALA A 262 5.42 8.12 -3.51
CA ALA A 262 4.76 7.71 -2.27
C ALA A 262 5.67 6.95 -1.32
N THR A 263 6.73 6.30 -1.82
CA THR A 263 7.66 5.52 -0.98
C THR A 263 8.99 6.23 -0.74
N ILE A 264 9.70 6.62 -1.81
CA ILE A 264 11.04 7.22 -1.74
C ILE A 264 10.94 8.73 -1.46
N GLY A 265 10.04 9.45 -2.13
CA GLY A 265 9.83 10.88 -1.91
C GLY A 265 9.41 11.18 -0.46
N ASP A 266 8.35 10.52 0.00
CA ASP A 266 7.88 10.59 1.40
C ASP A 266 8.93 10.07 2.40
N GLY A 267 9.65 9.00 2.06
CA GLY A 267 10.79 8.51 2.85
C GLY A 267 11.89 9.57 3.03
N ALA A 268 12.29 10.22 1.94
CA ALA A 268 13.31 11.27 1.95
C ALA A 268 12.85 12.50 2.74
N ALA A 269 11.59 12.92 2.59
CA ALA A 269 11.03 14.04 3.36
C ALA A 269 11.15 13.81 4.86
N SER A 270 10.78 12.60 5.31
CA SER A 270 10.85 12.18 6.71
C SER A 270 12.29 12.09 7.23
N ILE A 271 13.17 11.39 6.52
CA ILE A 271 14.58 11.19 6.94
C ILE A 271 15.35 12.51 6.97
N MET A 272 15.23 13.32 5.91
CA MET A 272 15.93 14.60 5.82
C MET A 272 15.37 15.61 6.83
N GLY A 273 14.06 15.61 7.03
CA GLY A 273 13.41 16.45 8.04
C GLY A 273 13.84 16.09 9.46
N LEU A 274 13.94 14.81 9.80
CA LEU A 274 14.42 14.36 11.11
C LEU A 274 15.91 14.64 11.34
N LYS A 275 16.74 14.47 10.30
CA LYS A 275 18.21 14.58 10.43
C LYS A 275 18.70 16.03 10.38
N PHE A 276 18.12 16.85 9.51
CA PHE A 276 18.62 18.20 9.20
C PHE A 276 17.60 19.31 9.47
N GLY A 277 16.31 18.96 9.60
CA GLY A 277 15.22 19.91 9.80
C GLY A 277 15.28 20.65 11.13
N LYS A 278 15.59 21.96 11.07
CA LYS A 278 15.54 22.85 12.24
C LYS A 278 14.27 23.69 12.29
N ILE A 279 13.75 24.08 11.13
CA ILE A 279 12.60 24.99 10.99
C ILE A 279 11.35 24.17 10.66
N ARG A 280 10.38 24.21 11.57
CA ARG A 280 9.08 23.51 11.41
C ARG A 280 8.08 24.40 10.69
N TYR A 281 7.30 23.79 9.79
CA TYR A 281 6.22 24.48 9.09
C TYR A 281 5.07 23.51 8.76
N PRO A 282 3.80 23.91 8.94
CA PRO A 282 3.37 25.01 9.81
C PRO A 282 3.87 24.80 11.25
N LYS A 283 3.91 25.85 12.08
CA LYS A 283 4.46 25.76 13.46
C LYS A 283 3.78 24.70 14.34
N THR A 284 2.56 24.30 13.98
CA THR A 284 1.75 23.28 14.63
C THR A 284 2.08 21.85 14.19
N SER A 285 2.87 21.67 13.14
CA SER A 285 3.26 20.37 12.59
C SER A 285 4.68 19.97 12.99
N ASN A 286 4.95 18.67 12.99
CA ASN A 286 6.29 18.11 13.15
C ASN A 286 7.10 18.09 11.83
N LYS A 287 6.47 18.46 10.71
CA LYS A 287 7.12 18.56 9.40
C LYS A 287 8.03 19.80 9.35
N THR A 288 9.11 19.71 8.58
CA THR A 288 10.13 20.77 8.48
C THR A 288 10.29 21.24 7.04
N ILE A 289 10.74 22.49 6.87
CA ILE A 289 11.01 23.06 5.54
C ILE A 289 12.00 22.19 4.76
N ILE A 290 13.04 21.69 5.45
CA ILE A 290 14.02 20.79 4.83
C ILE A 290 13.36 19.47 4.40
N GLY A 291 12.43 18.93 5.19
CA GLY A 291 11.64 17.77 4.80
C GLY A 291 10.84 18.01 3.52
N TYR A 292 10.08 19.12 3.46
CA TYR A 292 9.29 19.48 2.28
C TYR A 292 10.14 19.63 1.02
N VAL A 293 11.21 20.42 1.09
CA VAL A 293 12.10 20.67 -0.06
C VAL A 293 12.77 19.38 -0.51
N SER A 294 13.27 18.57 0.43
CA SER A 294 13.91 17.29 0.10
C SER A 294 12.92 16.30 -0.53
N GLY A 295 11.71 16.20 0.01
CA GLY A 295 10.66 15.35 -0.54
C GLY A 295 10.27 15.76 -1.95
N ALA A 296 10.11 17.07 -2.21
CA ALA A 296 9.78 17.59 -3.53
C ALA A 296 10.89 17.33 -4.56
N ILE A 297 12.16 17.59 -4.20
CA ILE A 297 13.32 17.33 -5.07
C ILE A 297 13.45 15.84 -5.37
N VAL A 298 13.35 14.98 -4.35
CA VAL A 298 13.44 13.53 -4.56
C VAL A 298 12.25 13.02 -5.37
N SER A 299 11.05 13.53 -5.15
CA SER A 299 9.86 13.22 -5.95
C SER A 299 10.04 13.59 -7.42
N PHE A 300 10.62 14.75 -7.71
CA PHE A 300 11.03 15.15 -9.05
C PHE A 300 12.02 14.14 -9.66
N LEU A 301 13.10 13.82 -8.93
CA LEU A 301 14.16 12.94 -9.44
C LEU A 301 13.66 11.51 -9.71
N VAL A 302 12.90 10.92 -8.80
CA VAL A 302 12.37 9.56 -9.00
C VAL A 302 11.35 9.51 -10.13
N SER A 303 10.57 10.58 -10.32
CA SER A 303 9.65 10.70 -11.45
C SER A 303 10.40 10.83 -12.77
N PHE A 304 11.45 11.65 -12.80
CA PHE A 304 12.31 11.82 -13.97
C PHE A 304 12.94 10.49 -14.38
N ILE A 305 13.54 9.77 -13.43
CA ILE A 305 14.17 8.46 -13.68
C ILE A 305 13.13 7.45 -14.18
N SER A 306 11.97 7.38 -13.51
CA SER A 306 10.89 6.45 -13.87
C SER A 306 10.34 6.71 -15.27
N LEU A 307 10.00 7.96 -15.58
CA LEU A 307 9.51 8.35 -16.90
C LEU A 307 10.58 8.15 -17.99
N TYR A 308 11.84 8.48 -17.72
CA TYR A 308 12.93 8.26 -18.65
C TYR A 308 13.13 6.78 -19.01
N ILE A 309 13.01 5.88 -18.03
CA ILE A 309 13.18 4.44 -18.25
C ILE A 309 11.94 3.83 -18.90
N PHE A 310 10.75 4.18 -18.41
CA PHE A 310 9.51 3.46 -18.74
C PHE A 310 8.60 4.16 -19.74
N GLN A 311 8.94 5.38 -20.19
CA GLN A 311 8.19 6.12 -21.21
C GLN A 311 9.16 6.69 -22.28
N PRO A 312 9.81 5.83 -23.08
CA PRO A 312 10.80 6.26 -24.07
C PRO A 312 10.21 7.08 -25.23
N ILE A 313 8.88 7.09 -25.37
CA ILE A 313 8.16 7.75 -26.48
C ILE A 313 8.08 9.27 -26.27
N ILE A 314 8.05 9.74 -25.03
CA ILE A 314 7.98 11.17 -24.72
C ILE A 314 9.37 11.81 -24.71
N SER A 315 9.45 13.05 -25.16
CA SER A 315 10.68 13.82 -25.20
C SER A 315 11.18 14.19 -23.80
N ILE A 316 12.48 14.48 -23.69
CA ILE A 316 13.10 14.86 -22.42
C ILE A 316 12.46 16.10 -21.78
N THR A 317 11.99 17.05 -22.59
CA THR A 317 11.31 18.26 -22.12
C THR A 317 9.99 17.92 -21.43
N GLU A 318 9.22 16.98 -22.01
CA GLU A 318 7.94 16.52 -21.46
C GLU A 318 8.16 15.73 -20.17
N ILE A 319 9.20 14.88 -20.13
CA ILE A 319 9.65 14.19 -18.92
C ILE A 319 9.96 15.19 -17.80
N LEU A 320 10.72 16.26 -18.11
CA LEU A 320 11.06 17.30 -17.13
C LEU A 320 9.80 18.02 -16.61
N ILE A 321 8.86 18.36 -17.50
CA ILE A 321 7.59 19.01 -17.13
C ILE A 321 6.77 18.08 -16.22
N LEU A 322 6.53 16.83 -16.61
CA LEU A 322 5.75 15.88 -15.81
C LEU A 322 6.41 15.58 -14.46
N SER A 323 7.74 15.50 -14.42
CA SER A 323 8.49 15.31 -13.18
C SER A 323 8.36 16.52 -12.25
N ALA A 324 8.39 17.74 -12.80
CA ALA A 324 8.16 18.97 -12.04
C ALA A 324 6.73 19.00 -11.48
N VAL A 325 5.75 18.62 -12.29
CA VAL A 325 4.35 18.46 -11.86
C VAL A 325 4.24 17.47 -10.70
N GLY A 326 4.87 16.30 -10.78
CA GLY A 326 4.88 15.31 -9.70
C GLY A 326 5.53 15.84 -8.41
N GLY A 327 6.69 16.51 -8.52
CA GLY A 327 7.38 17.11 -7.37
C GLY A 327 6.57 18.24 -6.70
N ILE A 328 5.92 19.08 -7.51
CA ILE A 328 5.04 20.16 -7.01
C ILE A 328 3.78 19.56 -6.37
N ALA A 329 3.16 18.55 -6.98
CA ALA A 329 1.99 17.88 -6.42
C ALA A 329 2.29 17.27 -5.04
N PHE A 330 3.43 16.58 -4.89
CA PHE A 330 3.91 16.08 -3.61
C PHE A 330 4.03 17.21 -2.58
N LEU A 331 4.71 18.30 -2.94
CA LEU A 331 4.89 19.45 -2.05
C LEU A 331 3.56 20.05 -1.59
N LEU A 332 2.60 20.19 -2.50
CA LEU A 332 1.27 20.74 -2.21
C LEU A 332 0.49 19.83 -1.26
N VAL A 333 0.52 18.51 -1.47
CA VAL A 333 -0.09 17.54 -0.55
C VAL A 333 0.54 17.66 0.83
N ASP A 334 1.87 17.66 0.89
CA ASP A 334 2.61 17.67 2.16
C ASP A 334 2.36 18.97 2.95
N LEU A 335 2.28 20.12 2.26
CA LEU A 335 1.96 21.43 2.83
C LEU A 335 0.50 21.59 3.26
N SER A 336 -0.43 20.90 2.59
CA SER A 336 -1.87 21.03 2.87
C SER A 336 -2.25 20.54 4.28
N ASN A 337 -1.38 19.73 4.91
CA ASN A 337 -1.52 19.24 6.29
C ASN A 337 -2.94 18.70 6.57
N LEU A 338 -3.50 17.97 5.60
CA LEU A 338 -4.83 17.40 5.68
C LEU A 338 -4.84 16.28 6.73
N ASN A 339 -5.98 16.08 7.40
CA ASN A 339 -6.18 14.98 8.36
C ASN A 339 -6.40 13.62 7.66
N ILE A 340 -5.73 13.39 6.53
CA ILE A 340 -5.74 12.15 5.76
C ILE A 340 -4.29 11.71 5.58
N ASP A 341 -4.06 10.41 5.65
CA ASP A 341 -2.72 9.83 5.55
C ASP A 341 -2.01 10.15 4.23
N ASP A 342 -0.73 10.51 4.32
CA ASP A 342 0.12 10.79 3.16
C ASP A 342 0.27 9.55 2.24
N ASN A 343 0.15 8.33 2.78
CA ASN A 343 0.12 7.08 1.98
C ASN A 343 -1.15 6.92 1.13
N ILE A 344 -2.20 7.69 1.40
CA ILE A 344 -3.40 7.78 0.54
C ILE A 344 -3.20 8.92 -0.46
N LEU A 345 -2.89 10.11 0.05
CA LEU A 345 -2.93 11.33 -0.75
C LEU A 345 -1.80 11.42 -1.77
N ASN A 346 -0.56 11.13 -1.37
CA ASN A 346 0.60 11.26 -2.25
C ASN A 346 0.45 10.45 -3.53
N PRO A 347 0.20 9.12 -3.49
CA PRO A 347 0.05 8.36 -4.72
C PRO A 347 -1.09 8.92 -5.56
N ILE A 348 -2.29 9.09 -5.00
CA ILE A 348 -3.48 9.48 -5.76
C ILE A 348 -3.30 10.84 -6.43
N VAL A 349 -2.90 11.86 -5.66
CA VAL A 349 -2.78 13.22 -6.19
C VAL A 349 -1.63 13.31 -7.18
N CYS A 350 -0.44 12.77 -6.86
CA CYS A 350 0.69 12.84 -7.78
C CYS A 350 0.39 12.06 -9.07
N GLY A 351 -0.16 10.85 -8.94
CA GLY A 351 -0.52 10.00 -10.07
C GLY A 351 -1.60 10.62 -10.97
N LEU A 352 -2.68 11.16 -10.38
CA LEU A 352 -3.74 11.82 -11.15
C LEU A 352 -3.25 13.09 -11.83
N VAL A 353 -2.52 13.96 -11.14
CA VAL A 353 -2.07 15.24 -11.73
C VAL A 353 -1.05 14.98 -12.84
N MET A 354 -0.10 14.07 -12.65
CA MET A 354 0.82 13.66 -13.74
C MET A 354 0.08 12.95 -14.87
N GLY A 355 -0.87 12.06 -14.55
CA GLY A 355 -1.63 11.30 -15.53
C GLY A 355 -2.53 12.15 -16.41
N PHE A 356 -3.25 13.10 -15.82
CA PHE A 356 -4.01 14.10 -16.59
C PHE A 356 -3.08 15.05 -17.35
N GLY A 357 -1.96 15.46 -16.73
CA GLY A 357 -0.95 16.26 -17.41
C GLY A 357 -0.39 15.55 -18.65
N TYR A 358 -0.23 14.23 -18.59
CA TYR A 358 0.19 13.42 -19.73
C TYR A 358 -0.85 13.51 -20.85
N TYR A 359 -2.09 13.08 -20.61
CA TYR A 359 -3.10 13.02 -21.67
C TYR A 359 -3.59 14.37 -22.20
N LEU A 360 -3.43 15.47 -21.45
CA LEU A 360 -3.89 16.79 -21.87
C LEU A 360 -2.86 17.55 -22.72
N PHE A 361 -1.58 17.25 -22.55
CA PHE A 361 -0.50 18.04 -23.14
C PHE A 361 0.42 17.25 -24.07
N PHE A 362 0.40 15.92 -24.00
CA PHE A 362 1.27 15.00 -24.75
C PHE A 362 0.44 13.84 -25.31
#